data_AF-A0A9Q8PYZ2-F1
#
_entry.id   AF-A0A9Q8PYZ2-F1
#
_cell.length_a   1.000
_cell.length_b   1.000
_cell.length_c   1.000
_cell.angle_alpha   90.00
_cell.angle_beta   90.00
_cell.angle_gamma   90.00
#
_symmetry.space_group_name_H-M   'P 1'
#
loop_
_entity.id
_entity.type
_entity.pdbx_description
1 polymer ?
#
loop_
_entity_poly.entity_id
_entity_poly.type
_entity_poly.pdbx_seq_one_letter_code
_entity_poly.pdbx_strand_id
1 'polypeptide(L)'
;MDNLLSVIWQEGMFLNPQHFQQNTRYLESYCREVIKQSFPEYYGISELIIDDSLYHIGKVKVIAAKGIFPDRTPFILNHAITLDLMPEDSGKVIYLAIHLEDIKKQQISTTQEFRYLKVEENIIDNNRVEREYCNIELAKLNIWWCFKKYAETKQVEF
;
A
#
# COMPACT_ATOMS: atom_id res chain seq x y z
N MET A 1 -4.71 7.96 19.33
CA MET A 1 -5.15 9.30 18.88
C MET A 1 -6.23 9.02 17.86
N ASP A 2 -7.39 9.65 17.99
CA ASP A 2 -8.51 9.36 17.11
C ASP A 2 -8.18 9.88 15.71
N ASN A 3 -8.16 9.02 14.70
CA ASN A 3 -7.75 9.42 13.36
C ASN A 3 -8.83 10.19 12.60
N LEU A 4 -9.99 10.43 13.24
CA LEU A 4 -11.09 11.23 12.71
C LEU A 4 -11.00 12.72 13.10
N LEU A 5 -9.85 13.17 13.64
CA LEU A 5 -9.59 14.58 13.94
C LEU A 5 -9.08 15.33 12.70
N SER A 6 -9.87 16.27 12.19
CA SER A 6 -9.47 17.15 11.09
C SER A 6 -8.54 18.27 11.55
N VAL A 7 -7.73 18.80 10.63
CA VAL A 7 -6.96 20.02 10.86
C VAL A 7 -7.91 21.22 10.86
N ILE A 8 -7.76 22.10 11.85
CA ILE A 8 -8.42 23.41 11.84
C ILE A 8 -7.56 24.35 11.02
N TRP A 9 -8.12 24.90 9.95
CA TRP A 9 -7.47 25.89 9.09
C TRP A 9 -7.94 27.29 9.49
N GLN A 10 -6.98 28.17 9.76
CA GLN A 10 -7.25 29.55 10.16
C GLN A 10 -6.47 30.53 9.30
N GLU A 11 -7.03 31.72 9.12
CA GLU A 11 -6.34 32.81 8.43
C GLU A 11 -5.05 33.17 9.17
N GLY A 12 -3.96 33.41 8.43
CA GLY A 12 -2.65 33.73 8.98
C GLY A 12 -1.88 32.56 9.59
N MET A 13 -2.38 31.32 9.48
CA MET A 13 -1.70 30.12 9.99
C MET A 13 -0.44 29.79 9.17
N PHE A 14 0.68 29.58 9.85
CA PHE A 14 1.90 29.05 9.23
C PHE A 14 1.76 27.55 8.94
N LEU A 15 2.14 27.14 7.73
CA LEU A 15 2.04 25.74 7.29
C LEU A 15 3.28 24.95 7.66
N ASN A 16 3.07 23.84 8.38
CA ASN A 16 4.10 22.85 8.68
C ASN A 16 3.69 21.49 8.07
N PRO A 17 4.65 20.57 7.82
CA PRO A 17 4.35 19.24 7.27
C PRO A 17 3.27 18.47 8.04
N GLN A 18 3.16 18.68 9.36
CA GLN A 18 2.20 18.02 10.23
C GLN A 18 0.75 18.36 9.84
N HIS A 19 0.47 19.56 9.34
CA HIS A 19 -0.89 19.93 8.90
C HIS A 19 -1.32 19.07 7.71
N PHE A 20 -0.44 18.91 6.71
CA PHE A 20 -0.71 18.06 5.57
C PHE A 20 -0.81 16.59 5.96
N GLN A 21 0.13 16.10 6.78
CA GLN A 21 0.13 14.71 7.24
C GLN A 21 -1.14 14.36 8.04
N GLN A 22 -1.58 15.24 8.95
CA GLN A 22 -2.80 15.01 9.72
C GLN A 22 -4.06 15.10 8.84
N ASN A 23 -4.11 16.05 7.91
CA ASN A 23 -5.23 16.15 6.97
C ASN A 23 -5.35 14.90 6.09
N THR A 24 -4.23 14.37 5.59
CA THR A 24 -4.21 13.10 4.85
C THR A 24 -4.71 11.94 5.70
N ARG A 25 -4.20 11.79 6.94
CA ARG A 25 -4.65 10.74 7.87
C ARG A 25 -6.16 10.83 8.16
N TYR A 26 -6.67 12.05 8.34
CA TYR A 26 -8.10 12.30 8.55
C TYR A 26 -8.93 11.80 7.37
N LEU A 27 -8.58 12.22 6.15
CA LEU A 27 -9.29 11.82 4.94
C LEU A 27 -9.25 10.31 4.72
N GLU A 28 -8.08 9.69 4.85
CA GLU A 28 -7.93 8.24 4.73
C GLU A 28 -8.75 7.50 5.78
N SER A 29 -8.71 7.94 7.04
CA SER A 29 -9.43 7.27 8.13
C SER A 29 -10.93 7.45 8.03
N TYR A 30 -11.39 8.62 7.58
CA TYR A 30 -12.80 8.85 7.28
C TYR A 30 -13.29 7.86 6.20
N CYS A 31 -12.57 7.74 5.09
CA CYS A 31 -12.91 6.78 4.03
C CYS A 31 -12.89 5.33 4.53
N ARG A 32 -11.84 4.93 5.26
CA ARG A 32 -11.72 3.57 5.81
C ARG A 32 -12.85 3.25 6.79
N GLU A 33 -13.25 4.20 7.62
CA GLU A 33 -14.33 4.01 8.59
C GLU A 33 -15.71 3.93 7.92
N VAL A 34 -15.99 4.76 6.91
CA VAL A 34 -17.22 4.66 6.12
C VAL A 34 -17.32 3.30 5.43
N ILE A 35 -16.24 2.81 4.81
CA ILE A 35 -16.20 1.49 4.18
C ILE A 35 -16.41 0.40 5.23
N LYS A 36 -15.75 0.49 6.38
CA LYS A 36 -15.84 -0.51 7.44
C LYS A 36 -17.25 -0.62 8.02
N GLN A 37 -17.93 0.51 8.23
CA GLN A 37 -19.31 0.51 8.75
C GLN A 37 -20.33 0.03 7.70
N SER A 38 -20.08 0.32 6.42
CA SER A 38 -20.98 -0.08 5.33
C SER A 38 -20.77 -1.54 4.91
N PHE A 39 -19.53 -2.02 4.93
CA PHE A 39 -19.13 -3.34 4.45
C PHE A 39 -18.10 -4.01 5.40
N PRO A 40 -18.55 -4.55 6.55
CA PRO A 40 -17.66 -5.06 7.60
C PRO A 40 -16.72 -6.20 7.18
N GLU A 41 -17.08 -7.00 6.18
CA GLU A 41 -16.28 -8.16 5.72
C GLU A 41 -15.55 -7.90 4.39
N TYR A 42 -15.51 -6.66 3.89
CA TYR A 42 -15.06 -6.37 2.51
C TYR A 42 -13.55 -6.13 2.38
N TYR A 43 -12.77 -7.21 2.48
CA TYR A 43 -11.34 -7.24 2.16
C TYR A 43 -11.06 -8.49 1.32
N GLY A 44 -9.91 -8.52 0.62
CA GLY A 44 -9.57 -9.62 -0.28
C GLY A 44 -9.01 -9.14 -1.61
N ILE A 45 -8.78 -10.09 -2.52
CA ILE A 45 -8.31 -9.84 -3.88
C ILE A 45 -9.53 -9.75 -4.79
N SER A 46 -9.62 -8.66 -5.56
CA SER A 46 -10.66 -8.47 -6.56
C SER A 46 -10.20 -8.79 -7.98
N GLU A 47 -8.89 -8.77 -8.23
CA GLU A 47 -8.29 -9.11 -9.52
C GLU A 47 -6.95 -9.80 -9.28
N LEU A 48 -6.70 -10.90 -10.00
CA LEU A 48 -5.44 -11.62 -9.99
C LEU A 48 -5.16 -12.22 -11.37
N ILE A 49 -4.01 -11.83 -11.95
CA ILE A 49 -3.52 -12.36 -13.22
C ILE A 49 -2.17 -13.03 -12.97
N ILE A 50 -2.12 -14.34 -13.23
CA ILE A 50 -0.92 -15.18 -13.09
C ILE A 50 -0.46 -15.67 -14.46
N ASP A 51 0.85 -15.74 -14.64
CA ASP A 51 1.55 -16.42 -15.71
C ASP A 51 2.36 -17.57 -15.10
N ASP A 52 1.94 -18.80 -15.42
CA ASP A 52 2.49 -20.06 -14.94
C ASP A 52 3.50 -20.67 -15.93
N SER A 53 3.89 -19.95 -16.99
CA SER A 53 4.85 -20.44 -17.98
C SER A 53 6.20 -20.86 -17.37
N LEU A 54 6.57 -20.29 -16.22
CA LEU A 54 7.81 -20.58 -15.49
C LEU A 54 7.65 -21.64 -14.38
N TYR A 55 6.47 -22.27 -14.24
CA TYR A 55 6.21 -23.20 -13.15
C TYR A 55 7.16 -24.42 -13.18
N HIS A 56 7.57 -24.84 -14.37
CA HIS A 56 8.50 -25.96 -14.58
C HIS A 56 9.92 -25.73 -14.02
N ILE A 57 10.30 -24.47 -13.75
CA ILE A 57 11.56 -24.11 -13.08
C ILE A 57 11.33 -23.62 -11.64
N GLY A 58 10.17 -23.94 -11.05
CA GLY A 58 9.84 -23.55 -9.68
C GLY A 58 9.62 -22.04 -9.54
N LYS A 59 9.00 -21.40 -10.53
CA LYS A 59 8.64 -19.97 -10.44
C LYS A 59 7.20 -19.73 -10.86
N VAL A 60 6.54 -18.78 -10.22
CA VAL A 60 5.23 -18.28 -10.66
C VAL A 60 5.30 -16.76 -10.82
N LYS A 61 4.70 -16.23 -11.88
CA LYS A 61 4.72 -14.80 -12.17
C LYS A 61 3.33 -14.23 -11.93
N VAL A 62 3.22 -13.26 -11.04
CA VAL A 62 2.01 -12.46 -10.87
C VAL A 62 2.14 -11.26 -11.79
N ILE A 63 1.29 -11.17 -12.82
CA ILE A 63 1.29 -10.07 -13.80
C ILE A 63 0.64 -8.83 -13.20
N ALA A 64 -0.51 -9.01 -12.56
CA ALA A 64 -1.28 -7.94 -11.95
C ALA A 64 -2.10 -8.49 -10.78
N ALA A 65 -2.34 -7.64 -9.78
CA ALA A 65 -3.24 -7.95 -8.67
C ALA A 65 -3.88 -6.67 -8.13
N LYS A 66 -5.13 -6.73 -7.71
CA LYS A 66 -5.82 -5.62 -7.04
C LYS A 66 -6.65 -6.16 -5.89
N GLY A 67 -6.80 -5.35 -4.86
CA GLY A 67 -7.59 -5.75 -3.71
C GLY A 67 -7.50 -4.76 -2.56
N ILE A 68 -7.96 -5.22 -1.41
CA ILE A 68 -8.03 -4.46 -0.17
C ILE A 68 -7.51 -5.34 0.97
N PHE A 69 -6.55 -4.82 1.74
CA PHE A 69 -6.06 -5.46 2.96
C PHE A 69 -7.08 -5.42 4.11
N PRO A 70 -6.98 -6.28 5.14
CA PRO A 70 -7.89 -6.27 6.29
C PRO A 70 -7.99 -4.93 7.04
N ASP A 71 -6.97 -4.06 6.95
CA ASP A 71 -6.99 -2.69 7.51
C ASP A 71 -7.62 -1.65 6.57
N ARG A 72 -8.29 -2.10 5.50
CA ARG A 72 -8.92 -1.29 4.44
C ARG A 72 -7.96 -0.51 3.56
N THR A 73 -6.69 -0.91 3.53
CA THR A 73 -5.73 -0.32 2.62
C THR A 73 -5.90 -0.92 1.23
N PRO A 74 -6.28 -0.13 0.22
CA PRO A 74 -6.36 -0.63 -1.14
C PRO A 74 -4.95 -0.84 -1.69
N PHE A 75 -4.80 -1.80 -2.60
CA PHE A 75 -3.59 -1.96 -3.37
C PHE A 75 -3.87 -2.24 -4.84
N ILE A 76 -2.95 -1.79 -5.68
CA ILE A 76 -2.91 -2.08 -7.11
C ILE A 76 -1.47 -2.44 -7.45
N LEU A 77 -1.28 -3.67 -7.93
CA LEU A 77 -0.06 -4.18 -8.50
C LEU A 77 -0.22 -4.17 -10.03
N ASN A 78 0.48 -3.26 -10.68
CA ASN A 78 0.47 -3.06 -12.13
C ASN A 78 1.80 -3.43 -12.82
N HIS A 79 2.69 -4.08 -12.09
CA HIS A 79 3.99 -4.54 -12.58
C HIS A 79 4.16 -6.00 -12.19
N ALA A 80 4.76 -6.78 -13.08
CA ALA A 80 4.92 -8.20 -12.85
C ALA A 80 5.94 -8.48 -11.76
N ILE A 81 5.62 -9.41 -10.85
CA ILE A 81 6.54 -9.94 -9.84
C ILE A 81 6.67 -11.44 -10.05
N THR A 82 7.90 -11.94 -9.99
CA THR A 82 8.20 -13.37 -10.04
C THR A 82 8.47 -13.88 -8.62
N LEU A 83 7.81 -14.98 -8.27
CA LEU A 83 8.00 -15.68 -7.00
C LEU A 83 8.76 -16.97 -7.27
N ASP A 84 9.83 -17.18 -6.50
CA ASP A 84 10.53 -18.45 -6.48
C ASP A 84 9.79 -19.40 -5.52
N LEU A 85 9.46 -20.59 -6.02
CA LEU A 85 8.76 -21.65 -5.31
C LEU A 85 9.75 -22.78 -5.02
N MET A 86 9.91 -23.13 -3.74
CA MET A 86 10.73 -24.27 -3.35
C MET A 86 9.85 -25.52 -3.17
N PRO A 87 10.38 -26.75 -3.31
CA PRO A 87 9.60 -27.97 -3.11
C PRO A 87 8.87 -28.03 -1.75
N GLU A 88 9.48 -27.48 -0.71
CA GLU A 88 8.89 -27.36 0.63
C GLU A 88 7.67 -26.44 0.70
N ASP A 89 7.40 -25.62 -0.32
CA ASP A 89 6.24 -24.71 -0.38
C ASP A 89 4.98 -25.38 -0.93
N SER A 90 5.08 -26.63 -1.37
CA SER A 90 3.95 -27.41 -1.86
C SER A 90 2.82 -27.48 -0.83
N GLY A 91 1.61 -27.07 -1.24
CA GLY A 91 0.41 -27.06 -0.40
C GLY A 91 0.33 -25.88 0.60
N LYS A 92 1.28 -24.95 0.57
CA LYS A 92 1.20 -23.71 1.36
C LYS A 92 0.37 -22.65 0.63
N VAL A 93 -0.31 -21.85 1.43
CA VAL A 93 -0.99 -20.63 0.96
C VAL A 93 0.06 -19.53 0.82
N ILE A 94 0.00 -18.80 -0.29
CA ILE A 94 0.78 -17.58 -0.47
C ILE A 94 -0.02 -16.43 0.14
N TYR A 95 0.66 -15.50 0.79
CA TYR A 95 0.04 -14.30 1.32
C TYR A 95 0.69 -13.09 0.68
N LEU A 96 -0.13 -12.13 0.29
CA LEU A 96 0.31 -10.77 0.05
C LEU A 96 0.31 -10.03 1.39
N ALA A 97 1.38 -9.34 1.73
CA ALA A 97 1.59 -8.73 3.03
C ALA A 97 1.98 -7.25 2.94
N ILE A 98 1.57 -6.47 3.95
CA ILE A 98 2.05 -5.12 4.25
C ILE A 98 2.34 -4.98 5.75
N HIS A 99 3.27 -4.08 6.11
CA HIS A 99 3.56 -3.77 7.51
C HIS A 99 2.39 -3.07 8.19
N LEU A 100 2.21 -3.29 9.49
CA LEU A 100 1.19 -2.58 10.28
C LEU A 100 1.42 -1.06 10.25
N GLU A 101 0.32 -0.32 10.24
CA GLU A 101 0.34 1.13 10.39
C GLU A 101 0.50 1.51 11.87
N ASP A 102 1.58 2.23 12.20
CA ASP A 102 1.80 2.82 13.53
C ASP A 102 2.09 4.32 13.40
N ILE A 103 1.08 5.12 13.74
CA ILE A 103 1.06 6.58 13.56
C ILE A 103 2.09 7.29 14.45
N LYS A 104 2.54 6.63 15.52
CA LYS A 104 3.56 7.17 16.42
C LYS A 104 4.98 6.93 15.91
N LYS A 105 5.15 6.06 14.91
CA LYS A 105 6.45 5.69 14.35
C LYS A 105 6.60 6.25 12.95
N GLN A 106 7.85 6.32 12.51
CA GLN A 106 8.15 6.52 11.09
C GLN A 106 7.52 5.39 10.28
N GLN A 107 6.88 5.74 9.17
CA GLN A 107 6.17 4.80 8.29
C GLN A 107 6.76 4.76 6.87
N ILE A 108 7.62 5.72 6.53
CA ILE A 108 8.22 5.87 5.21
C ILE A 108 9.73 5.77 5.38
N SER A 109 10.36 4.88 4.61
CA SER A 109 11.82 4.70 4.60
C SER A 109 12.30 4.24 3.22
N THR A 110 13.60 4.18 3.03
CA THR A 110 14.22 3.48 1.89
C THR A 110 14.40 1.98 2.18
N THR A 111 14.25 1.55 3.43
CA THR A 111 14.37 0.14 3.86
C THR A 111 13.03 -0.59 3.82
N GLN A 112 13.07 -1.91 3.61
CA GLN A 112 11.89 -2.76 3.48
C GLN A 112 11.14 -3.04 4.78
N GLU A 113 11.60 -2.52 5.91
CA GLU A 113 11.01 -2.75 7.24
C GLU A 113 9.83 -1.81 7.54
N PHE A 114 9.51 -0.91 6.61
CA PHE A 114 8.47 0.10 6.77
C PHE A 114 7.31 -0.12 5.82
N ARG A 115 6.13 0.34 6.21
CA ARG A 115 4.89 0.20 5.43
C ARG A 115 4.97 0.88 4.06
N TYR A 116 5.72 1.96 3.96
CA TYR A 116 5.92 2.67 2.71
C TYR A 116 7.39 2.79 2.37
N LEU A 117 7.71 2.61 1.09
CA LEU A 117 9.01 2.89 0.49
C LEU A 117 9.01 4.30 -0.09
N LYS A 118 10.07 5.05 0.18
CA LYS A 118 10.34 6.33 -0.47
C LYS A 118 10.75 6.09 -1.92
N VAL A 119 10.10 6.78 -2.85
CA VAL A 119 10.42 6.79 -4.29
C VAL A 119 10.47 8.23 -4.79
N GLU A 120 11.25 8.50 -5.84
CA GLU A 120 11.33 9.82 -6.46
C GLU A 120 10.72 9.76 -7.86
N GLU A 121 9.78 10.64 -8.15
CA GLU A 121 9.07 10.69 -9.43
C GLU A 121 9.04 12.11 -9.99
N ASN A 122 9.10 12.22 -11.32
CA ASN A 122 8.96 13.50 -12.00
C ASN A 122 7.48 13.76 -12.33
N ILE A 123 6.86 14.68 -11.62
CA ILE A 123 5.45 15.03 -11.74
C ILE A 123 5.29 16.24 -12.66
N ILE A 124 4.32 16.15 -13.57
CA ILE A 124 4.00 17.20 -14.56
C ILE A 124 2.95 18.14 -13.98
N ASP A 125 3.11 19.45 -14.19
CA ASP A 125 2.04 20.42 -13.95
C ASP A 125 0.97 20.33 -15.04
N ASN A 126 -0.22 19.83 -14.69
CA ASN A 126 -1.34 19.69 -15.63
C ASN A 126 -2.06 21.02 -15.94
N ASN A 127 -1.69 22.12 -15.28
CA ASN A 127 -2.33 23.43 -15.49
C ASN A 127 -1.58 24.30 -16.51
N ARG A 128 -0.42 23.85 -17.00
CA ARG A 128 0.42 24.58 -17.96
C ARG A 128 0.46 23.87 -19.31
N VAL A 129 0.52 24.67 -20.37
CA VAL A 129 0.68 24.17 -21.75
C VAL A 129 2.10 23.62 -21.96
N GLU A 130 3.08 24.20 -21.29
CA GLU A 130 4.46 23.73 -21.25
C GLU A 130 4.62 22.63 -20.20
N ARG A 131 5.24 21.50 -20.58
CA ARG A 131 5.51 20.39 -19.66
C ARG A 131 6.71 20.70 -18.79
N GLU A 132 6.47 21.44 -17.70
CA GLU A 132 7.43 21.55 -16.61
C GLU A 132 7.33 20.32 -15.71
N TYR A 133 8.49 19.78 -15.33
CA TYR A 133 8.61 18.63 -14.43
C TYR A 133 9.13 19.10 -13.08
N CYS A 134 8.53 18.57 -12.00
CA CYS A 134 9.01 18.71 -10.65
C CYS A 134 9.38 17.32 -10.10
N ASN A 135 10.60 17.16 -9.61
CA ASN A 135 10.99 15.93 -8.92
C ASN A 135 10.42 15.94 -7.50
N ILE A 136 9.62 14.93 -7.16
CA ILE A 136 8.90 14.84 -5.89
C ILE A 136 9.16 13.49 -5.24
N GLU A 137 9.42 13.52 -3.93
CA GLU A 137 9.50 12.32 -3.09
C GLU A 137 8.09 11.83 -2.74
N LEU A 138 7.79 10.58 -3.07
CA LEU A 138 6.51 9.92 -2.87
C LEU A 138 6.66 8.69 -1.97
N ALA A 139 5.55 8.26 -1.39
CA ALA A 139 5.45 7.05 -0.58
C ALA A 139 4.71 5.96 -1.38
N LYS A 140 5.40 4.87 -1.70
CA LYS A 140 4.83 3.67 -2.34
C LYS A 140 4.56 2.60 -1.30
N LEU A 141 3.37 2.00 -1.32
CA LEU A 141 3.04 0.89 -0.42
C LEU A 141 4.04 -0.26 -0.59
N ASN A 142 4.66 -0.67 0.51
CA ASN A 142 5.64 -1.74 0.55
C ASN A 142 4.94 -3.09 0.69
N ILE A 143 4.68 -3.72 -0.46
CA ILE A 143 3.98 -5.00 -0.54
C ILE A 143 5.00 -6.10 -0.82
N TRP A 144 4.92 -7.20 -0.06
CA TRP A 144 5.73 -8.39 -0.32
C TRP A 144 4.90 -9.67 -0.17
N TRP A 145 5.54 -10.79 -0.51
CA TRP A 145 4.93 -12.11 -0.54
C TRP A 145 5.53 -12.99 0.54
N CYS A 146 4.72 -13.86 1.12
CA CYS A 146 5.21 -14.84 2.08
C CYS A 146 4.31 -16.07 2.19
N PHE A 147 4.85 -17.18 2.66
CA PHE A 147 4.14 -18.45 2.83
C PHE A 147 3.62 -18.69 4.27
N LYS A 148 3.73 -17.68 5.15
CA LYS A 148 3.35 -17.76 6.55
C LYS A 148 2.54 -16.54 6.97
N LYS A 149 1.63 -16.73 7.93
CA LYS A 149 1.00 -15.60 8.59
C LYS A 149 1.96 -14.95 9.59
N TYR A 150 2.10 -13.63 9.56
CA TYR A 150 2.93 -12.87 10.51
C TYR A 150 2.06 -11.93 11.35
N ALA A 151 2.28 -11.93 12.67
CA ALA A 151 1.52 -11.11 13.61
C ALA A 151 1.68 -9.59 13.37
N GLU A 152 2.85 -9.16 12.87
CA GLU A 152 3.18 -7.75 12.63
C GLU A 152 2.83 -7.27 11.21
N THR A 153 1.94 -7.99 10.51
CA THR A 153 1.57 -7.67 9.12
C THR A 153 0.07 -7.72 8.91
N LYS A 154 -0.42 -7.02 7.88
CA LYS A 154 -1.74 -7.30 7.31
C LYS A 154 -1.56 -8.15 6.07
N GLN A 155 -2.39 -9.17 5.94
CA GLN A 155 -2.23 -10.17 4.90
C GLN A 155 -3.55 -10.46 4.20
N VAL A 156 -3.46 -10.75 2.91
CA VAL A 156 -4.54 -11.30 2.09
C VAL A 156 -4.06 -12.61 1.48
N GLU A 157 -4.91 -13.62 1.54
CA GLU A 157 -4.60 -14.96 1.03
C GLU A 157 -4.66 -14.96 -0.51
N PHE A 158 -3.67 -15.60 -1.11
CA PHE A 158 -3.53 -15.88 -2.53
C PHE A 158 -3.94 -17.33 -2.84
#